data_AF-A0A521S761-F1
#
_entry.id   AF-A0A521S761-F1
#
_cell.length_a   1.000
_cell.length_b   1.000
_cell.length_c   1.000
_cell.angle_alpha   90.00
_cell.angle_beta   90.00
_cell.angle_gamma   90.00
#
_symmetry.space_group_name_H-M   'P 1'
#
loop_
_entity.id
_entity.type
_entity.pdbx_description
1 polymer ?
#
loop_
_entity_poly.entity_id
_entity_poly.type
_entity_poly.pdbx_seq_one_letter_code
_entity_poly.pdbx_strand_id
1 'polypeptide(L)'
;MILRLFLMMLIALLPQPAFAAGAESIAGSSLWMAAPFALLLGAIALGPMVGHGWWGRNYPLLCFGLSALVIAFYLGRPEGPHALLEAGADYVSFILLIGSLFIVSSGIWIQINRPGTPMLNTALLLCGAILSNFLGTTGASMLLIRPYLSINRDRLRGYHLAFFIFIVSNIGGLLTPIGDPPLFLGYLKGIPFFWVFRQVWPIWLLALGFLLTLFF
;
A
#
# COMPACT_ATOMS: atom_id res chain seq x y z
N MET A 1 6.73 35.06 -11.88
CA MET A 1 6.39 35.04 -10.43
C MET A 1 5.75 33.72 -10.02
N ILE A 2 4.72 33.23 -10.74
CA ILE A 2 4.03 31.96 -10.46
C ILE A 2 4.96 30.73 -10.50
N LEU A 3 5.85 30.64 -11.50
CA LEU A 3 6.82 29.53 -11.60
C LEU A 3 7.82 29.49 -10.42
N ARG A 4 8.21 30.65 -9.88
CA ARG A 4 9.09 30.76 -8.70
C ARG A 4 8.38 30.31 -7.42
N LEU A 5 7.12 30.71 -7.25
CA LEU A 5 6.26 30.25 -6.15
C LEU A 5 6.03 28.73 -6.20
N PHE A 6 5.79 28.19 -7.40
CA PHE A 6 5.63 26.74 -7.60
C PHE A 6 6.92 25.97 -7.29
N LEU A 7 8.09 26.47 -7.73
CA LEU A 7 9.39 25.87 -7.43
C LEU A 7 9.73 25.92 -5.92
N MET A 8 9.43 27.04 -5.24
CA MET A 8 9.67 27.19 -3.81
C MET A 8 8.74 26.29 -2.98
N MET A 9 7.49 26.09 -3.41
CA MET A 9 6.58 25.12 -2.79
C MET A 9 7.07 23.68 -3.01
N LEU A 10 7.56 23.35 -4.20
CA LEU A 10 8.13 22.04 -4.52
C LEU A 10 9.39 21.74 -3.68
N ILE A 11 10.25 22.74 -3.44
CA ILE A 11 11.45 22.64 -2.61
C ILE A 11 11.10 22.51 -1.12
N ALA A 12 10.08 23.23 -0.65
CA ALA A 12 9.59 23.11 0.74
C ALA A 12 8.88 21.78 1.03
N LEU A 13 8.40 21.09 -0.01
CA LEU A 13 7.83 19.74 0.04
C LEU A 13 8.85 18.63 -0.22
N LEU A 14 10.13 18.94 -0.47
CA LEU A 14 11.16 17.91 -0.50
C LEU A 14 11.21 17.23 0.87
N PRO A 15 11.18 15.89 0.92
CA PRO A 15 11.22 15.16 2.18
C PRO A 15 12.48 15.59 2.93
N GLN A 16 12.28 16.35 4.01
CA GLN A 16 13.34 16.60 4.97
C GLN A 16 13.72 15.22 5.52
N PRO A 17 15.02 14.90 5.68
CA PRO A 17 15.41 13.68 6.34
C PRO A 17 14.89 13.75 7.78
N ALA A 18 13.71 13.18 8.02
CA ALA A 18 13.26 12.81 9.33
C ALA A 18 14.19 11.67 9.74
N PHE A 19 15.31 12.01 10.38
CA PHE A 19 16.03 11.07 11.20
C PHE A 19 15.01 10.56 12.22
N ALA A 20 14.55 9.33 12.03
CA ALA A 20 13.81 8.63 13.05
C ALA A 20 14.72 8.59 14.28
N ALA A 21 14.42 9.45 15.26
CA ALA A 21 15.01 9.44 16.58
C ALA A 21 14.48 8.19 17.31
N GLY A 22 15.02 7.05 16.90
CA GLY A 22 14.67 5.71 17.31
C GLY A 22 15.78 4.77 16.87
N ALA A 23 17.03 5.20 16.98
CA ALA A 23 18.18 4.31 17.03
C ALA A 23 18.23 3.67 18.42
N GLU A 24 17.17 2.95 18.81
CA GLU A 24 17.46 1.78 19.64
C GLU A 24 18.32 0.89 18.76
N SER A 25 19.54 0.60 19.23
CA SER A 25 20.45 -0.22 18.46
C SER A 25 19.71 -1.51 18.15
N ILE A 26 19.44 -1.76 16.86
CA ILE A 26 19.17 -3.12 16.39
C ILE A 26 20.52 -3.84 16.43
N ALA A 27 21.07 -3.98 17.64
CA ALA A 27 22.27 -4.70 17.95
C ALA A 27 21.94 -6.19 17.74
N GLY A 28 22.03 -6.64 16.49
CA GLY A 28 22.03 -8.07 16.18
C GLY A 28 21.23 -8.55 14.97
N SER A 29 20.47 -7.70 14.28
CA SER A 29 19.87 -8.12 13.00
C SER A 29 20.89 -7.91 11.88
N SER A 30 21.62 -8.98 11.58
CA SER A 30 22.47 -9.07 10.39
C SER A 30 21.69 -8.59 9.17
N LEU A 31 22.18 -7.58 8.43
CA LEU A 31 21.55 -7.02 7.22
C LEU A 31 21.17 -8.13 6.21
N TRP A 32 21.90 -9.25 6.27
CA TRP A 32 21.65 -10.47 5.52
C TRP A 32 20.27 -11.10 5.76
N MET A 33 19.60 -10.86 6.89
CA MET A 33 18.22 -11.32 7.12
C MET A 33 17.15 -10.51 6.39
N ALA A 34 17.51 -9.41 5.73
CA ALA A 34 16.63 -8.81 4.72
C ALA A 34 16.64 -9.61 3.40
N ALA A 35 17.62 -10.50 3.17
CA ALA A 35 17.77 -11.21 1.90
C ALA A 35 16.59 -12.11 1.55
N PRO A 36 16.00 -12.92 2.47
CA PRO A 36 14.80 -13.71 2.15
C PRO A 36 13.62 -12.84 1.71
N PHE A 37 13.44 -11.68 2.34
CA PHE A 37 12.41 -10.73 1.97
C PHE A 37 12.68 -10.08 0.60
N ALA A 38 13.92 -9.62 0.35
CA ALA A 38 14.31 -9.06 -0.93
C ALA A 38 14.20 -10.09 -2.08
N LEU A 39 14.56 -11.34 -1.82
CA LEU A 39 14.42 -12.44 -2.77
C LEU A 39 12.94 -12.71 -3.06
N LEU A 40 12.08 -12.73 -2.03
CA LEU A 40 10.64 -12.86 -2.22
C LEU A 40 10.07 -11.73 -3.09
N LEU A 41 10.44 -10.46 -2.84
CA LEU A 41 10.00 -9.32 -3.65
C LEU A 41 10.47 -9.44 -5.10
N GLY A 42 11.75 -9.77 -5.32
CA GLY A 42 12.30 -10.00 -6.65
C GLY A 42 11.58 -11.15 -7.38
N ALA A 43 11.27 -12.23 -6.65
CA ALA A 43 10.53 -13.35 -7.20
C ALA A 43 9.08 -12.98 -7.56
N ILE A 44 8.38 -12.17 -6.76
CA ILE A 44 7.02 -11.72 -7.10
C ILE A 44 7.04 -10.82 -8.34
N ALA A 45 8.05 -9.95 -8.48
CA ALA A 45 8.18 -9.08 -9.64
C ALA A 45 8.54 -9.83 -10.93
N LEU A 46 9.47 -10.77 -10.86
CA LEU A 46 10.04 -11.46 -12.04
C LEU A 46 9.39 -12.81 -12.33
N GLY A 47 8.85 -13.48 -11.32
CA GLY A 47 8.28 -14.83 -11.41
C GLY A 47 7.20 -14.97 -12.48
N PRO A 48 6.20 -14.05 -12.56
CA PRO A 48 5.21 -14.09 -13.62
C PRO A 48 5.81 -13.99 -15.04
N MET A 49 6.96 -13.32 -15.20
CA MET A 49 7.64 -13.18 -16.49
C MET A 49 8.34 -14.48 -16.93
N VAL A 50 8.79 -15.31 -15.98
CA VAL A 50 9.42 -16.61 -16.27
C VAL A 50 8.39 -17.63 -16.77
N GLY A 51 7.14 -17.53 -16.32
CA GLY A 51 6.04 -18.31 -16.84
C GLY A 51 4.87 -18.39 -15.86
N HIS A 52 3.71 -17.85 -16.26
CA HIS A 52 2.52 -17.76 -15.41
C HIS A 52 2.10 -19.09 -14.76
N GLY A 53 2.09 -20.20 -15.53
CA GLY A 53 1.67 -21.51 -15.02
C GLY A 53 2.65 -22.13 -14.02
N TRP A 54 3.96 -22.00 -14.27
CA TRP A 54 4.98 -22.48 -13.35
C TRP A 54 5.02 -21.64 -12.08
N TRP A 55 4.98 -20.31 -12.21
CA TRP A 55 5.00 -19.40 -11.08
C TRP A 55 3.80 -19.62 -10.15
N GLY A 56 2.59 -19.69 -10.69
CA GLY A 56 1.38 -19.91 -9.89
C GLY A 56 1.44 -21.19 -9.05
N ARG A 57 2.07 -22.26 -9.57
CA ARG A 57 2.19 -23.54 -8.86
C ARG A 57 3.31 -23.55 -7.80
N ASN A 58 4.41 -22.85 -8.03
CA ASN A 58 5.58 -22.86 -7.14
C ASN A 58 5.63 -21.68 -6.17
N TYR A 59 4.85 -20.63 -6.39
CA TYR A 59 4.82 -19.45 -5.53
C TYR A 59 4.56 -19.77 -4.05
N PRO A 60 3.57 -20.63 -3.69
CA PRO A 60 3.36 -21.00 -2.29
C PRO A 60 4.58 -21.71 -1.69
N LEU A 61 5.20 -22.62 -2.46
CA LEU A 61 6.39 -23.36 -2.02
C LEU A 61 7.56 -22.42 -1.74
N LEU A 62 7.78 -21.42 -2.60
CA LEU A 62 8.80 -20.40 -2.39
C LEU A 62 8.52 -19.57 -1.13
N CYS A 63 7.28 -19.14 -0.92
CA CYS A 63 6.88 -18.40 0.28
C CYS A 63 7.12 -19.22 1.55
N PHE A 64 6.69 -20.48 1.58
CA PHE A 64 6.91 -21.39 2.71
C PHE A 64 8.39 -21.67 2.94
N GLY A 65 9.17 -21.88 1.87
CA GLY A 65 10.62 -22.13 1.99
C GLY A 65 11.36 -20.94 2.60
N LEU A 66 11.11 -19.72 2.09
CA LEU A 66 11.76 -18.50 2.60
C LEU A 66 11.31 -18.15 4.02
N SER A 67 10.04 -18.32 4.34
CA SER A 67 9.54 -18.09 5.70
C SER A 67 10.06 -19.14 6.69
N ALA A 68 10.11 -20.42 6.31
CA ALA A 68 10.69 -21.48 7.13
C ALA A 68 12.16 -21.24 7.44
N LEU A 69 12.94 -20.75 6.45
CA LEU A 69 14.34 -20.36 6.66
C LEU A 69 14.47 -19.27 7.74
N VAL A 70 13.63 -18.23 7.68
CA VAL A 70 13.64 -17.14 8.68
C VAL A 70 13.22 -17.67 10.06
N ILE A 71 12.17 -18.49 10.13
CA ILE A 71 11.71 -19.08 11.39
C ILE A 71 12.80 -19.96 12.01
N ALA A 72 13.41 -20.85 11.23
CA ALA A 72 14.48 -21.74 11.71
C ALA A 72 15.68 -20.93 12.24
N PHE A 73 16.06 -19.85 11.54
CA PHE A 73 17.12 -18.96 12.00
C PHE A 73 16.81 -18.35 13.37
N TYR A 74 15.59 -17.85 13.58
CA TYR A 74 15.22 -17.25 14.86
C TYR A 74 15.08 -18.30 15.97
N LEU A 75 14.49 -19.47 15.70
CA LEU A 75 14.40 -20.54 16.70
C LEU A 75 15.76 -21.01 17.23
N GLY A 76 16.83 -20.86 16.44
CA GLY A 76 18.20 -21.13 16.87
C GLY A 76 18.80 -20.09 17.85
N ARG A 77 18.09 -19.00 18.17
CA ARG A 77 18.54 -17.93 19.07
C ARG A 77 17.73 -17.95 20.38
N PRO A 78 18.36 -17.63 21.54
CA PRO A 78 17.68 -17.66 22.83
C PRO A 78 16.39 -16.80 22.88
N GLU A 79 16.45 -15.58 22.33
CA GLU A 79 15.32 -14.64 22.30
C GLU A 79 14.35 -14.86 21.12
N GLY A 80 14.70 -15.77 20.21
CA GLY A 80 14.00 -15.91 18.94
C GLY A 80 12.57 -16.45 19.05
N PRO A 81 12.26 -17.44 19.91
CA PRO A 81 10.89 -17.88 20.11
C PRO A 81 9.95 -16.75 20.55
N HIS A 82 10.39 -15.87 21.45
CA HIS A 82 9.60 -14.72 21.88
C HIS A 82 9.37 -13.75 20.72
N ALA A 83 10.42 -13.39 19.97
CA ALA A 83 10.32 -12.51 18.82
C ALA A 83 9.37 -13.07 17.72
N LEU A 84 9.39 -14.39 17.50
CA LEU A 84 8.49 -15.06 16.55
C LEU A 84 7.03 -15.04 17.02
N LEU A 85 6.79 -15.21 18.33
CA LEU A 85 5.44 -15.13 18.89
C LEU A 85 4.87 -13.70 18.78
N GLU A 86 5.67 -12.69 19.10
CA GLU A 86 5.28 -11.29 18.96
C GLU A 86 4.98 -10.94 17.50
N ALA A 87 5.87 -11.31 16.58
CA ALA A 87 5.65 -11.13 15.14
C ALA A 87 4.41 -11.90 14.63
N GLY A 88 4.14 -13.08 15.18
CA GLY A 88 2.94 -13.85 14.89
C GLY A 88 1.66 -13.15 15.36
N ALA A 89 1.67 -12.53 16.54
CA ALA A 89 0.55 -11.74 17.04
C ALA A 89 0.29 -10.49 16.18
N ASP A 90 1.35 -9.77 15.79
CA ASP A 90 1.29 -8.65 14.85
C ASP A 90 0.69 -9.10 13.51
N TYR A 91 1.12 -10.25 12.99
CA TYR A 91 0.62 -10.83 11.74
C TYR A 91 -0.87 -11.20 11.82
N VAL A 92 -1.31 -11.86 12.90
CA VAL A 92 -2.72 -12.20 13.09
C VAL A 92 -3.58 -10.94 13.15
N SER A 93 -3.14 -9.93 13.90
CA SER A 93 -3.84 -8.63 14.00
C SER A 93 -3.97 -7.95 12.63
N PHE A 94 -2.90 -7.98 11.84
CA PHE A 94 -2.89 -7.47 10.48
C PHE A 94 -3.84 -8.22 9.53
N ILE A 95 -3.84 -9.56 9.56
CA ILE A 95 -4.74 -10.37 8.73
C ILE A 95 -6.20 -10.17 9.13
N LEU A 96 -6.50 -10.04 10.43
CA LEU A 96 -7.85 -9.74 10.90
C LEU A 96 -8.33 -8.36 10.41
N LEU A 97 -7.47 -7.35 10.46
CA LEU A 97 -7.79 -6.01 9.94
C LEU A 97 -8.13 -6.06 8.45
N ILE A 98 -7.21 -6.59 7.61
CA ILE A 98 -7.43 -6.67 6.16
C ILE A 98 -8.65 -7.56 5.84
N GLY A 99 -8.80 -8.68 6.54
CA GLY A 99 -9.93 -9.59 6.38
C GLY A 99 -11.27 -8.91 6.67
N SER A 100 -11.36 -8.12 7.74
CA SER A 100 -12.57 -7.36 8.06
C SER A 100 -12.91 -6.32 6.99
N LEU A 101 -11.91 -5.57 6.50
CA LEU A 101 -12.08 -4.57 5.43
C LEU A 101 -12.50 -5.24 4.12
N PHE A 102 -11.93 -6.40 3.81
CA PHE A 102 -12.30 -7.21 2.65
C PHE A 102 -13.75 -7.66 2.71
N ILE A 103 -14.19 -8.23 3.84
CA ILE A 103 -15.56 -8.73 4.00
C ILE A 103 -16.57 -7.59 3.90
N VAL A 104 -16.33 -6.47 4.60
CA VAL A 104 -17.24 -5.32 4.58
C VAL A 104 -17.28 -4.69 3.18
N SER A 105 -16.13 -4.45 2.55
CA SER A 105 -16.07 -3.78 1.26
C SER A 105 -16.60 -4.63 0.11
N SER A 106 -16.38 -5.94 0.13
CA SER A 106 -16.84 -6.86 -0.91
C SER A 106 -18.37 -7.07 -0.91
N GLY A 107 -19.03 -6.84 0.24
CA GLY A 107 -20.49 -6.87 0.35
C GLY A 107 -21.19 -5.62 -0.19
N ILE A 108 -20.46 -4.55 -0.47
CA ILE A 108 -21.04 -3.28 -0.96
C ILE A 108 -21.04 -3.28 -2.48
N TRP A 109 -22.23 -3.22 -3.07
CA TRP A 109 -22.39 -3.09 -4.52
C TRP A 109 -22.82 -1.68 -4.90
N ILE A 110 -21.96 -0.99 -5.65
CA ILE A 110 -22.23 0.36 -6.15
C ILE A 110 -22.49 0.28 -7.66
N GLN A 111 -23.66 0.77 -8.07
CA GLN A 111 -24.04 0.88 -9.47
C GLN A 111 -24.12 2.36 -9.88
N ILE A 112 -23.41 2.72 -10.95
CA ILE A 112 -23.44 4.08 -11.52
C ILE A 112 -24.00 4.00 -12.93
N ASN A 113 -25.20 4.53 -13.15
CA ASN A 113 -25.88 4.55 -14.44
C ASN A 113 -25.64 5.87 -15.19
N ARG A 114 -24.36 6.25 -15.33
CA ARG A 114 -23.95 7.41 -16.14
C ARG A 114 -22.75 7.04 -17.01
N PRO A 115 -22.68 7.55 -18.26
CA PRO A 115 -21.49 7.35 -19.09
C PRO A 115 -20.29 8.03 -18.43
N GLY A 116 -19.13 7.38 -18.52
CA GLY A 116 -17.88 7.98 -18.06
C GLY A 116 -17.63 9.30 -18.78
N THR A 117 -17.43 10.38 -18.03
CA THR A 117 -16.84 11.64 -18.50
C THR A 117 -15.49 11.85 -17.81
N PRO A 118 -14.56 12.64 -18.37
CA PRO A 118 -13.29 12.95 -17.69
C PRO A 118 -13.51 13.46 -16.26
N MET A 119 -14.51 14.33 -16.08
CA MET A 119 -14.91 14.85 -14.77
C MET A 119 -15.43 13.76 -13.82
N LEU A 120 -16.29 12.86 -14.28
CA LEU A 120 -16.82 11.76 -13.46
C LEU A 120 -15.72 10.78 -13.04
N ASN A 121 -14.82 10.44 -13.96
CA ASN A 121 -13.68 9.57 -13.65
C ASN A 121 -12.75 10.22 -12.62
N THR A 122 -12.40 11.48 -12.82
CA THR A 122 -11.53 12.23 -11.90
C THR A 122 -12.17 12.34 -10.52
N ALA A 123 -13.48 12.60 -10.46
CA ALA A 123 -14.23 12.62 -9.20
C ALA A 123 -14.25 11.25 -8.50
N LEU A 124 -14.40 10.15 -9.24
CA LEU A 124 -14.35 8.79 -8.67
C LEU A 124 -12.95 8.43 -8.17
N LEU A 125 -11.90 8.83 -8.89
CA LEU A 125 -10.51 8.63 -8.46
C LEU A 125 -10.20 9.43 -7.19
N LEU A 126 -10.63 10.69 -7.13
CA LEU A 126 -10.50 11.53 -5.93
C LEU A 126 -11.28 10.93 -4.75
N CYS A 127 -12.53 10.52 -4.98
CA CYS A 127 -13.35 9.87 -3.95
C CYS A 127 -12.69 8.59 -3.46
N GLY A 128 -12.15 7.78 -4.37
CA GLY A 128 -11.39 6.58 -4.03
C GLY A 128 -10.16 6.87 -3.20
N ALA A 129 -9.36 7.88 -3.56
CA ALA A 129 -8.20 8.28 -2.77
C ALA A 129 -8.59 8.69 -1.34
N ILE A 130 -9.69 9.43 -1.17
CA ILE A 130 -10.20 9.80 0.15
C ILE A 130 -10.67 8.56 0.92
N LEU A 131 -11.49 7.71 0.29
CA LEU A 131 -12.02 6.48 0.89
C LEU A 131 -10.91 5.50 1.30
N SER A 132 -9.81 5.43 0.55
CA SER A 132 -8.65 4.59 0.89
C SER A 132 -8.05 4.91 2.26
N ASN A 133 -8.20 6.15 2.76
CA ASN A 133 -7.75 6.52 4.10
C ASN A 133 -8.66 6.02 5.23
N PHE A 134 -9.87 5.58 4.92
CA PHE A 134 -10.83 5.05 5.90
C PHE A 134 -10.96 3.52 5.79
N LEU A 135 -10.99 3.01 4.56
CA LEU A 135 -11.28 1.60 4.26
C LEU A 135 -10.04 0.77 3.89
N GLY A 136 -8.86 1.38 3.88
CA GLY A 136 -7.69 0.77 3.27
C GLY A 136 -7.70 0.90 1.74
N THR A 137 -6.51 0.98 1.14
CA THR A 137 -6.32 0.91 -0.32
C THR A 137 -6.98 -0.33 -0.92
N THR A 138 -6.91 -1.47 -0.23
CA THR A 138 -7.55 -2.72 -0.65
C THR A 138 -9.08 -2.62 -0.64
N GLY A 139 -9.68 -2.13 0.46
CA GLY A 139 -11.13 -2.01 0.59
C GLY A 139 -11.74 -1.02 -0.40
N ALA A 140 -11.15 0.18 -0.50
CA ALA A 140 -11.58 1.20 -1.47
C ALA A 140 -11.44 0.72 -2.92
N SER A 141 -10.36 -0.01 -3.24
CA SER A 141 -10.17 -0.59 -4.58
C SER A 141 -11.25 -1.62 -4.91
N MET A 142 -11.58 -2.52 -3.99
CA MET A 142 -12.63 -3.53 -4.20
C MET A 142 -14.01 -2.92 -4.40
N LEU A 143 -14.31 -1.87 -3.65
CA LEU A 143 -15.58 -1.15 -3.70
C LEU A 143 -15.74 -0.34 -5.01
N LEU A 144 -14.66 0.29 -5.50
CA LEU A 144 -14.74 1.20 -6.65
C LEU A 144 -14.30 0.62 -8.00
N ILE A 145 -13.50 -0.45 -8.03
CA ILE A 145 -12.97 -0.95 -9.31
C ILE A 145 -14.10 -1.37 -10.26
N ARG A 146 -15.13 -2.05 -9.73
CA ARG A 146 -16.28 -2.52 -10.53
C ARG A 146 -17.06 -1.36 -11.14
N PRO A 147 -17.57 -0.37 -10.37
CA PRO A 147 -18.28 0.76 -10.95
C PRO A 147 -17.39 1.59 -11.88
N TYR A 148 -16.10 1.74 -11.57
CA TYR A 148 -15.17 2.50 -12.40
C TYR A 148 -14.95 1.84 -13.78
N LEU A 149 -14.83 0.51 -13.82
CA LEU A 149 -14.77 -0.24 -15.08
C LEU A 149 -16.10 -0.18 -15.83
N SER A 150 -17.25 -0.26 -15.14
CA SER A 150 -18.56 -0.28 -15.79
C SER A 150 -18.89 1.03 -16.50
N ILE A 151 -18.59 2.18 -15.88
CA ILE A 151 -18.87 3.50 -16.52
C ILE A 151 -17.96 3.78 -17.71
N ASN A 152 -16.80 3.13 -17.80
CA ASN A 152 -15.82 3.30 -18.88
C ASN A 152 -15.83 2.14 -19.88
N ARG A 153 -16.79 1.21 -19.80
CA ARG A 153 -16.79 -0.04 -20.57
C ARG A 153 -16.54 0.17 -22.07
N ASP A 154 -17.13 1.20 -22.66
CA ASP A 154 -17.05 1.48 -24.10
C ASP A 154 -15.74 2.16 -24.53
N ARG A 155 -14.97 2.71 -23.58
CA ARG A 155 -13.75 3.49 -23.84
C ARG A 155 -12.57 3.08 -22.96
N LEU A 156 -12.66 1.89 -22.36
CA LEU A 156 -11.69 1.41 -21.39
C LEU A 156 -10.34 1.24 -22.08
N ARG A 157 -9.31 1.86 -21.50
CA ARG A 157 -7.92 1.75 -21.95
C ARG A 157 -7.03 1.46 -20.75
N GLY A 158 -5.85 0.91 -20.99
CA GLY A 158 -4.90 0.54 -19.92
C GLY A 158 -4.58 1.68 -18.96
N TYR A 159 -4.54 2.93 -19.43
CA TYR A 159 -4.31 4.09 -18.56
C TYR A 159 -5.43 4.26 -17.51
N HIS A 160 -6.69 3.96 -17.81
CA HIS A 160 -7.77 4.09 -16.82
C HIS A 160 -7.48 3.21 -15.60
N LEU A 161 -7.02 1.98 -15.84
CA LEU A 161 -6.62 1.06 -14.77
C LEU A 161 -5.32 1.52 -14.11
N ALA A 162 -4.32 1.97 -14.87
CA ALA A 162 -3.06 2.44 -14.30
C ALA A 162 -3.27 3.61 -13.33
N PHE A 163 -4.06 4.63 -13.72
CA PHE A 163 -4.40 5.75 -12.84
C PHE A 163 -5.26 5.34 -11.65
N PHE A 164 -6.18 4.39 -11.84
CA PHE A 164 -6.92 3.82 -10.70
C PHE A 164 -5.98 3.18 -9.68
N ILE A 165 -5.02 2.36 -10.15
CA ILE A 165 -4.02 1.72 -9.30
C ILE A 165 -3.14 2.76 -8.61
N PHE A 166 -2.63 3.74 -9.34
CA PHE A 166 -1.77 4.78 -8.77
C PHE A 166 -2.51 5.61 -7.73
N ILE A 167 -3.71 6.11 -8.04
CA ILE A 167 -4.43 7.05 -7.18
C ILE A 167 -5.15 6.34 -6.03
N VAL A 168 -5.91 5.28 -6.29
CA VAL A 168 -6.76 4.63 -5.28
C VAL A 168 -6.02 3.53 -4.54
N SER A 169 -5.35 2.65 -5.30
CA SER A 169 -4.72 1.43 -4.77
C SER A 169 -3.29 1.64 -4.24
N ASN A 170 -2.68 2.80 -4.47
CA ASN A 170 -1.31 3.08 -4.04
C ASN A 170 -1.25 4.34 -3.17
N ILE A 171 -1.32 5.55 -3.75
CA ILE A 171 -1.12 6.77 -2.97
C ILE A 171 -2.33 7.14 -2.09
N GLY A 172 -3.51 6.57 -2.36
CA GLY A 172 -4.76 6.94 -1.69
C GLY A 172 -4.70 6.80 -0.17
N GLY A 173 -4.23 5.66 0.34
CA GLY A 173 -4.25 5.31 1.77
C GLY A 173 -3.05 5.81 2.59
N LEU A 174 -2.32 6.83 2.13
CA LEU A 174 -1.08 7.23 2.81
C LEU A 174 -1.30 8.15 4.03
N LEU A 175 -2.53 8.55 4.36
CA LEU A 175 -2.79 9.47 5.48
C LEU A 175 -3.06 8.77 6.82
N THR A 176 -3.41 7.49 6.81
CA THR A 176 -3.76 6.74 8.03
C THR A 176 -3.06 5.39 8.08
N PRO A 177 -2.77 4.86 9.29
CA PRO A 177 -2.24 3.51 9.45
C PRO A 177 -3.14 2.38 8.92
N ILE A 178 -4.41 2.66 8.61
CA ILE A 178 -5.36 1.68 8.05
C ILE A 178 -5.13 1.52 6.54
N GLY A 179 -4.62 2.58 5.91
CA GLY A 179 -4.59 2.73 4.46
C GLY A 179 -3.64 1.78 3.73
N ASP A 180 -2.48 1.49 4.34
CA ASP A 180 -1.48 0.58 3.78
C ASP A 180 -0.82 -0.32 4.85
N PRO A 181 -0.23 -1.46 4.45
CA PRO A 181 0.45 -2.36 5.38
C PRO A 181 1.67 -1.77 6.11
N PRO A 182 2.59 -1.03 5.45
CA PRO A 182 3.75 -0.45 6.15
C PRO A 182 3.38 0.53 7.27
N LEU A 183 2.38 1.40 7.06
CA LEU A 183 1.90 2.36 8.05
C LEU A 183 1.20 1.65 9.20
N PHE A 184 0.47 0.56 8.93
CA PHE A 184 -0.11 -0.27 9.99
C PHE A 184 0.97 -0.90 10.88
N LEU A 185 2.02 -1.47 10.27
CA LEU A 185 3.15 -2.02 11.03
C LEU A 185 3.84 -0.93 11.86
N GLY A 186 4.02 0.27 11.32
CA GLY A 186 4.52 1.42 12.07
C GLY A 186 3.66 1.76 13.29
N TYR A 187 2.34 1.69 13.15
CA TYR A 187 1.40 1.89 14.26
C TYR A 187 1.52 0.79 15.33
N LEU A 188 1.65 -0.48 14.95
CA LEU A 188 1.90 -1.59 15.89
C LEU A 188 3.23 -1.41 16.64
N LYS A 189 4.23 -0.78 16.02
CA LYS A 189 5.51 -0.41 16.66
C LYS A 189 5.45 0.90 17.46
N GLY A 190 4.27 1.45 17.71
CA GLY A 190 4.05 2.55 18.66
C GLY A 190 3.94 3.94 18.05
N ILE A 191 3.92 4.08 16.72
CA ILE A 191 3.69 5.40 16.08
C ILE A 191 2.24 5.85 16.33
N PRO A 192 1.98 7.08 16.81
CA PRO A 192 0.62 7.56 17.04
C PRO A 192 -0.24 7.59 15.76
N PHE A 193 -1.52 7.24 15.86
CA PHE A 193 -2.43 7.12 14.71
C PHE A 193 -2.46 8.37 13.80
N PHE A 194 -2.57 9.56 14.40
CA PHE A 194 -2.65 10.83 13.64
C PHE A 194 -1.30 11.41 13.24
N TRP A 195 -0.19 10.74 13.57
CA TRP A 195 1.14 11.23 13.24
C TRP A 195 1.35 11.30 11.72
N VAL A 196 0.95 10.24 11.01
CA VAL A 196 1.10 10.15 9.54
C VAL A 196 0.28 11.24 8.85
N PHE A 197 -0.97 11.41 9.24
CA PHE A 197 -1.83 12.47 8.71
C PHE A 197 -1.15 13.85 8.83
N ARG A 198 -0.62 14.19 10.01
CA ARG A 198 0.00 15.50 10.26
C ARG A 198 1.25 15.75 9.41
N GLN A 199 2.03 14.71 9.12
CA GLN A 199 3.29 14.85 8.38
C GLN A 199 3.13 14.71 6.87
N VAL A 200 2.21 13.85 6.41
CA VAL A 200 2.14 13.39 5.03
C VAL A 200 1.04 14.08 4.22
N TRP A 201 0.06 14.74 4.85
CA TRP A 201 -1.04 15.38 4.13
C TRP A 201 -0.62 16.38 3.03
N PRO A 202 0.45 17.20 3.16
CA PRO A 202 0.80 18.16 2.11
C PRO A 202 1.36 17.43 0.87
N ILE A 203 2.24 16.45 1.08
CA ILE A 203 2.87 15.71 -0.02
C ILE A 203 1.88 14.76 -0.69
N TRP A 204 0.95 14.19 0.08
CA TRP A 204 -0.16 13.42 -0.44
C TRP A 204 -1.07 14.26 -1.33
N LEU A 205 -1.47 15.45 -0.87
CA LEU A 205 -2.31 16.35 -1.64
C LEU A 205 -1.63 16.80 -2.94
N LEU A 206 -0.33 17.09 -2.88
CA LEU A 206 0.47 17.45 -4.06
C LEU A 206 0.49 16.30 -5.08
N ALA A 207 0.81 15.08 -4.64
CA ALA A 207 0.87 13.90 -5.51
C ALA A 207 -0.50 13.56 -6.12
N LEU A 208 -1.56 13.60 -5.30
CA LEU A 208 -2.92 13.36 -5.72
C LEU A 208 -3.38 14.40 -6.74
N GLY A 209 -3.17 15.69 -6.45
CA GLY A 209 -3.49 16.77 -7.37
C GLY A 209 -2.75 16.66 -8.71
N PHE A 210 -1.45 16.32 -8.67
CA PHE A 210 -0.66 16.11 -9.88
C PHE A 210 -1.21 14.95 -10.73
N LEU A 211 -1.47 13.79 -10.13
CA LEU A 211 -1.97 12.62 -10.87
C LEU A 211 -3.39 12.84 -11.42
N LEU A 212 -4.28 13.49 -10.65
CA LEU A 212 -5.62 13.83 -11.13
C LEU A 212 -5.57 14.82 -12.29
N THR A 213 -4.67 15.82 -12.23
CA THR A 213 -4.47 16.78 -13.32
C THR A 213 -3.92 16.11 -14.58
N LEU A 214 -3.01 15.15 -14.41
CA LEU A 214 -2.41 14.42 -15.53
C LEU A 214 -3.40 13.43 -16.18
N PHE A 215 -4.33 12.91 -15.39
CA PHE A 215 -5.39 12.02 -15.86
C PHE A 215 -6.50 12.75 -16.64
N PHE A 216 -6.87 13.96 -16.20
CA PHE A 216 -7.98 14.74 -16.75
C PHE A 216 -7.71 15.20 -18.19
#